data_AF-F6ZVK8-F1
#
_entry.id   AF-F6ZVK8-F1
#
_cell.length_a   1.000
_cell.length_b   1.000
_cell.length_c   1.000
_cell.angle_alpha   90.00
_cell.angle_beta   90.00
_cell.angle_gamma   90.00
#
_symmetry.space_group_name_H-M   'P 1'
#
loop_
_entity.id
_entity.type
_entity.pdbx_description
1 polymer ?
#
loop_
_entity_poly.entity_id
_entity_poly.type
_entity_poly.pdbx_seq_one_letter_code
_entity_poly.pdbx_strand_id
1 'polypeptide(L)'
;MSESNRTDILSCTATVENGQENQDCSKRGLIRKKLLSIQAFVAFVGIALCGQSALATYNKSVLTSIEKRFGIASSLAGFIAGAFNIGNLLFVVAVSKLSSKYSRPRFIAVGSLIIAAGGLINAVPHFIHGVYEPSATNLHFSNIVCFRNTTANVDTADCTESSSEYPYLFIILVLGQILEGIGATVHIPLGSSYIDDYASTYNSPLYLGTLFVLQNFGSGSGYLMGSWTSNVYVDFEKVRPENYPVSKDDEKRWVGAWWLGFLIIGIFVIFTSIPIFFFPKSMNKQEDKKQKNSKETPQKDSNDTEVKNIPYQKMLFTDFIQTICRLVTNPLYVLVILSYSGLMFVVGSVSAFLPKYLEISYKRTASEANLMFGKYSVAIPAVMTIGLFSGGLLTKKTRWGEKALLRYIVAIGTFSPLLFLPNFFMGCSFEVISCIYIYYISLYRDSILLNYIFPCCFVRQNLIDQLLSLKSNMFLNFSWKLNFGSSQMFQGCGDTPPGFNVTSEIIELESIKCDCDFKAKIFVALMATMTLLLSTLVTPIYTVLLRCVDKEDKTTGVAVMFLGIRALGLIPAPIITGMVIDGTCLRWSDGCSENRHCLEYDIIPFR
;
A
#
# COMPACT_ATOMS: atom_id res chain seq x y z
N MET A 1 17.72 -47.41 23.63
CA MET A 1 16.93 -48.33 22.79
C MET A 1 16.23 -47.47 21.74
N SER A 2 16.65 -47.62 20.49
CA SER A 2 16.32 -46.78 19.34
C SER A 2 14.93 -47.08 18.78
N GLU A 3 14.07 -46.06 18.67
CA GLU A 3 12.95 -46.06 17.72
C GLU A 3 13.43 -45.36 16.44
N SER A 4 14.07 -46.17 15.58
CA SER A 4 14.27 -45.91 14.16
C SER A 4 13.23 -46.72 13.39
N ASN A 5 12.79 -46.19 12.25
CA ASN A 5 12.03 -46.84 11.18
C ASN A 5 10.49 -46.76 11.29
N ARG A 6 9.95 -45.64 10.80
CA ARG A 6 8.68 -45.64 10.07
C ARG A 6 8.73 -44.69 8.87
N THR A 7 9.59 -45.04 7.92
CA THR A 7 9.56 -44.53 6.55
C THR A 7 9.81 -45.69 5.59
N ASP A 8 8.91 -46.66 5.62
CA ASP A 8 8.72 -47.61 4.52
C ASP A 8 7.42 -47.25 3.82
N ILE A 9 7.53 -46.40 2.79
CA ILE A 9 6.58 -46.41 1.66
C ILE A 9 7.44 -46.41 0.39
N LEU A 10 7.78 -47.64 0.00
CA LEU A 10 8.19 -48.15 -1.29
C LEU A 10 9.26 -47.37 -2.07
N SER A 11 10.49 -47.86 -1.91
CA SER A 11 11.40 -48.04 -3.04
C SER A 11 10.69 -48.85 -4.14
N CYS A 12 10.76 -48.37 -5.38
CA CYS A 12 10.55 -49.25 -6.53
C CYS A 12 11.77 -50.18 -6.59
N THR A 13 11.70 -51.32 -5.92
CA THR A 13 12.61 -52.43 -6.17
C THR A 13 12.29 -52.98 -7.55
N ALA A 14 13.24 -52.82 -8.47
CA ALA A 14 13.21 -53.48 -9.76
C ALA A 14 13.34 -54.99 -9.54
N THR A 15 12.24 -55.72 -9.52
CA THR A 15 12.24 -57.17 -9.76
C THR A 15 12.32 -57.37 -11.26
N VAL A 16 13.46 -57.88 -11.72
CA VAL A 16 13.66 -58.34 -13.09
C VAL A 16 12.90 -59.66 -13.24
N GLU A 17 11.65 -59.58 -13.69
CA GLU A 17 10.97 -60.71 -14.33
C GLU A 17 10.29 -60.20 -15.60
N ASN A 18 10.75 -60.72 -16.74
CA ASN A 18 10.18 -60.60 -18.08
C ASN A 18 10.06 -59.20 -18.69
N GLY A 19 11.18 -58.70 -19.24
CA GLY A 19 11.26 -58.15 -20.60
C GLY A 19 10.41 -56.93 -21.02
N GLN A 20 9.63 -56.32 -20.14
CA GLN A 20 8.93 -55.05 -20.41
C GLN A 20 9.31 -54.03 -19.34
N GLU A 21 10.25 -53.16 -19.68
CA GLU A 21 10.57 -51.99 -18.86
C GLU A 21 9.30 -51.14 -18.65
N ASN A 22 8.94 -50.92 -17.38
CA ASN A 22 7.89 -50.00 -16.95
C ASN A 22 8.27 -48.53 -17.28
N GLN A 23 8.06 -48.13 -18.54
CA GLN A 23 8.25 -46.76 -19.03
C GLN A 23 7.46 -45.72 -18.20
N ASP A 24 6.33 -46.13 -17.63
CA ASP A 24 5.44 -45.26 -16.83
C ASP A 24 5.99 -44.96 -15.43
N CYS A 25 6.75 -45.89 -14.83
CA CYS A 25 7.39 -45.71 -13.53
C CYS A 25 8.62 -44.78 -13.63
N SER A 26 9.38 -44.90 -14.73
CA SER A 26 10.50 -43.99 -15.05
C SER A 26 10.03 -42.56 -15.30
N LYS A 27 8.93 -42.37 -16.06
CA LYS A 27 8.33 -41.04 -16.27
C LYS A 27 7.79 -40.43 -14.97
N ARG A 28 7.06 -41.18 -14.14
CA ARG A 28 6.57 -40.69 -12.83
C ARG A 28 7.71 -40.36 -11.87
N GLY A 29 8.78 -41.16 -11.84
CA GLY A 29 9.98 -40.89 -11.06
C GLY A 29 10.71 -39.62 -11.53
N LEU A 30 10.83 -39.41 -12.84
CA LEU A 30 11.45 -38.22 -13.42
C LEU A 30 10.64 -36.95 -13.16
N ILE A 31 9.31 -37.03 -13.33
CA ILE A 31 8.37 -35.93 -13.06
C ILE A 31 8.41 -35.56 -11.57
N ARG A 32 8.35 -36.56 -10.67
CA ARG A 32 8.46 -36.36 -9.21
C ARG A 32 9.81 -35.75 -8.81
N LYS A 33 10.91 -36.18 -9.44
CA LYS A 33 12.26 -35.63 -9.20
C LYS A 33 12.39 -34.18 -9.72
N LYS A 34 11.67 -33.82 -10.78
CA LYS A 34 11.64 -32.45 -11.34
C LYS A 34 10.76 -31.51 -10.50
N LEU A 35 9.60 -31.98 -10.03
CA LEU A 35 8.67 -31.26 -9.15
C LEU A 35 9.20 -31.04 -7.72
N LEU A 36 10.05 -31.94 -7.21
CA LEU A 36 10.69 -31.83 -5.90
C LEU A 36 12.13 -31.29 -5.99
N SER A 37 12.43 -30.52 -7.03
CA SER A 37 13.72 -29.85 -7.19
C SER A 37 13.76 -28.51 -6.45
N ILE A 38 14.96 -28.04 -6.10
CA ILE A 38 15.13 -26.70 -5.52
C ILE A 38 14.62 -25.58 -6.44
N GLN A 39 14.71 -25.77 -7.77
CA GLN A 39 14.17 -24.81 -8.74
C GLN A 39 12.64 -24.73 -8.65
N ALA A 40 11.97 -25.88 -8.54
CA ALA A 40 10.53 -25.92 -8.33
C ALA A 40 10.13 -25.30 -6.98
N PHE A 41 10.91 -25.54 -5.92
CA PHE A 41 10.70 -24.91 -4.62
C PHE A 41 10.75 -23.38 -4.73
N VAL A 42 11.79 -22.84 -5.37
CA VAL A 42 11.96 -21.39 -5.61
C VAL A 42 10.78 -20.83 -6.41
N ALA A 43 10.31 -21.54 -7.43
CA ALA A 43 9.17 -21.12 -8.23
C ALA A 43 7.88 -21.05 -7.39
N PHE A 44 7.52 -22.12 -6.67
CA PHE A 44 6.29 -22.15 -5.87
C PHE A 44 6.31 -21.16 -4.71
N VAL A 45 7.41 -21.09 -3.97
CA VAL A 45 7.57 -20.11 -2.87
C VAL A 45 7.59 -18.68 -3.41
N GLY A 46 8.21 -18.45 -4.55
CA GLY A 46 8.22 -17.15 -5.22
C GLY A 46 6.83 -16.70 -5.67
N ILE A 47 6.01 -17.61 -6.20
CA ILE A 47 4.62 -17.32 -6.56
C ILE A 47 3.77 -17.06 -5.32
N ALA A 48 3.95 -17.83 -4.23
CA ALA A 48 3.28 -17.57 -2.96
C ALA A 48 3.66 -16.19 -2.37
N LEU A 49 4.94 -15.82 -2.44
CA LEU A 49 5.44 -14.48 -2.07
C LEU A 49 4.83 -13.37 -2.94
N CYS A 50 4.66 -13.62 -4.24
CA CYS A 50 3.97 -12.71 -5.15
C CYS A 50 2.52 -12.50 -4.70
N GLY A 51 1.79 -13.59 -4.41
CA GLY A 51 0.41 -13.52 -3.91
C GLY A 51 0.28 -12.79 -2.56
N GLN A 52 1.19 -13.06 -1.62
CA GLN A 52 1.28 -12.33 -0.35
C GLN A 52 1.44 -10.82 -0.59
N SER A 53 2.41 -10.43 -1.42
CA SER A 53 2.70 -9.02 -1.66
C SER A 53 1.56 -8.32 -2.38
N ALA A 54 0.88 -9.03 -3.29
CA ALA A 54 -0.30 -8.54 -3.99
C ALA A 54 -1.46 -8.27 -3.03
N LEU A 55 -1.71 -9.15 -2.06
CA LEU A 55 -2.77 -8.95 -1.07
C LEU A 55 -2.49 -7.73 -0.18
N ALA A 56 -1.24 -7.60 0.27
CA ALA A 56 -0.80 -6.49 1.11
C ALA A 56 -0.89 -5.12 0.41
N THR A 57 -0.58 -5.04 -0.88
CA THR A 57 -0.73 -3.79 -1.64
C THR A 57 -2.16 -3.58 -2.14
N TYR A 58 -2.92 -4.64 -2.40
CA TYR A 58 -4.34 -4.53 -2.70
C TYR A 58 -5.10 -3.84 -1.57
N ASN A 59 -4.87 -4.24 -0.31
CA ASN A 59 -5.46 -3.58 0.86
C ASN A 59 -5.23 -2.05 0.86
N LYS A 60 -3.99 -1.63 0.58
CA LYS A 60 -3.63 -0.20 0.49
C LYS A 60 -4.29 0.49 -0.70
N SER A 61 -4.46 -0.20 -1.82
CA SER A 61 -5.05 0.34 -3.05
C SER A 61 -6.56 0.65 -2.92
N VAL A 62 -7.26 -0.05 -2.03
CA VAL A 62 -8.72 0.09 -1.84
C VAL A 62 -9.09 0.84 -0.57
N LEU A 63 -8.10 1.38 0.15
CA LEU A 63 -8.29 2.03 1.44
C LEU A 63 -9.26 3.22 1.36
N THR A 64 -9.19 4.01 0.30
CA THR A 64 -10.13 5.13 0.03
C THR A 64 -11.56 4.64 -0.20
N SER A 65 -11.75 3.47 -0.80
CA SER A 65 -13.08 2.87 -0.96
C SER A 65 -13.65 2.37 0.38
N ILE A 66 -12.81 1.80 1.24
CA ILE A 66 -13.18 1.37 2.60
C ILE A 66 -13.55 2.58 3.46
N GLU A 67 -12.77 3.67 3.38
CA GLU A 67 -13.05 4.96 4.03
C GLU A 67 -14.43 5.49 3.64
N LYS A 68 -14.70 5.60 2.33
CA LYS A 68 -16.01 6.06 1.81
C LYS A 68 -17.15 5.14 2.21
N ARG A 69 -16.94 3.82 2.20
CA ARG A 69 -17.99 2.82 2.45
C ARG A 69 -18.43 2.78 3.92
N PHE A 70 -17.48 2.78 4.84
CA PHE A 70 -17.75 2.65 6.28
C PHE A 70 -17.67 3.97 7.04
N GLY A 71 -17.35 5.05 6.33
CA GLY A 71 -17.25 6.37 6.90
C GLY A 71 -16.16 6.52 7.95
N ILE A 72 -15.01 5.87 7.77
CA ILE A 72 -13.89 5.93 8.70
C ILE A 72 -12.90 7.04 8.35
N ALA A 73 -12.28 7.62 9.39
CA ALA A 73 -11.20 8.61 9.25
C ALA A 73 -9.93 7.98 8.64
N SER A 74 -9.08 8.81 8.02
CA SER A 74 -7.85 8.35 7.35
C SER A 74 -6.84 7.79 8.35
N SER A 75 -6.84 8.28 9.59
CA SER A 75 -6.05 7.75 10.71
C SER A 75 -6.40 6.29 11.05
N LEU A 76 -7.69 5.95 11.08
CA LEU A 76 -8.16 4.56 11.26
C LEU A 76 -7.83 3.69 10.06
N ALA A 77 -7.98 4.23 8.85
CA ALA A 77 -7.57 3.55 7.63
C ALA A 77 -6.06 3.27 7.63
N GLY A 78 -5.26 4.23 8.11
CA GLY A 78 -3.82 4.08 8.32
C GLY A 78 -3.49 3.01 9.35
N PHE A 79 -4.30 2.88 10.40
CA PHE A 79 -4.17 1.78 11.38
C PHE A 79 -4.41 0.42 10.74
N ILE A 80 -5.44 0.26 9.90
CA ILE A 80 -5.69 -0.97 9.13
C ILE A 80 -4.46 -1.33 8.30
N ALA A 81 -3.90 -0.38 7.54
CA ALA A 81 -2.70 -0.62 6.74
C ALA A 81 -1.46 -0.95 7.60
N GLY A 82 -1.35 -0.40 8.81
CA GLY A 82 -0.28 -0.66 9.77
C GLY A 82 -0.39 -2.03 10.47
N ALA A 83 -1.59 -2.56 10.63
CA ALA A 83 -1.88 -3.79 11.39
C ALA A 83 -1.15 -5.04 10.85
N PHE A 84 -0.89 -5.09 9.54
CA PHE A 84 -0.01 -6.10 8.93
C PHE A 84 1.37 -6.18 9.60
N ASN A 85 1.98 -5.03 9.87
CA ASN A 85 3.31 -5.00 10.48
C ASN A 85 3.26 -5.39 11.97
N ILE A 86 2.14 -5.10 12.65
CA ILE A 86 1.91 -5.53 14.04
C ILE A 86 1.89 -7.06 14.12
N GLY A 87 1.10 -7.72 13.28
CA GLY A 87 1.04 -9.19 13.23
C GLY A 87 2.40 -9.83 12.93
N ASN A 88 3.16 -9.23 12.00
CA ASN A 88 4.49 -9.71 11.65
C ASN A 88 5.51 -9.56 12.80
N LEU A 89 5.46 -8.43 13.52
CA LEU A 89 6.34 -8.17 14.67
C LEU A 89 6.09 -9.17 15.81
N LEU A 90 4.83 -9.46 16.13
CA LEU A 90 4.46 -10.32 17.26
C LEU A 90 4.87 -11.79 17.06
N PHE A 91 4.83 -12.29 15.82
CA PHE A 91 5.01 -13.72 15.54
C PHE A 91 6.40 -14.11 15.03
N VAL A 92 7.25 -13.16 14.63
CA VAL A 92 8.58 -13.47 14.04
C VAL A 92 9.49 -14.28 14.98
N VAL A 93 9.48 -13.97 16.29
CA VAL A 93 10.29 -14.67 17.30
C VAL A 93 9.78 -16.10 17.52
N ALA A 94 8.46 -16.27 17.63
CA ALA A 94 7.82 -17.57 17.81
C ALA A 94 8.10 -18.51 16.63
N VAL A 95 7.97 -18.00 15.41
CA VAL A 95 8.27 -18.73 14.17
C VAL A 95 9.74 -19.13 14.08
N SER A 96 10.65 -18.23 14.45
CA SER A 96 12.09 -18.53 14.46
C SER A 96 12.41 -19.71 15.38
N LYS A 97 11.78 -19.79 16.56
CA LYS A 97 11.94 -20.93 17.49
C LYS A 97 11.36 -22.22 16.92
N LEU A 98 10.13 -22.19 16.42
CA LEU A 98 9.41 -23.38 15.97
C LEU A 98 9.94 -23.96 14.65
N SER A 99 10.40 -23.12 13.74
CA SER A 99 10.91 -23.50 12.41
C SER A 99 12.19 -24.34 12.47
N SER A 100 12.99 -24.21 13.53
CA SER A 100 14.18 -25.05 13.75
C SER A 100 13.84 -26.53 14.01
N LYS A 101 12.65 -26.82 14.54
CA LYS A 101 12.24 -28.17 14.94
C LYS A 101 11.50 -28.91 13.81
N TYR A 102 10.64 -28.22 13.06
CA TYR A 102 9.79 -28.83 12.02
C TYR A 102 10.26 -28.52 10.60
N SER A 103 9.49 -28.96 9.59
CA SER A 103 9.81 -28.77 8.18
C SER A 103 9.55 -27.31 7.75
N ARG A 104 10.59 -26.61 7.29
CA ARG A 104 10.50 -25.22 6.81
C ARG A 104 9.48 -25.07 5.66
N PRO A 105 9.45 -25.92 4.62
CA PRO A 105 8.42 -25.85 3.58
C PRO A 105 6.99 -25.92 4.12
N ARG A 106 6.71 -26.77 5.12
CA ARG A 106 5.37 -26.87 5.71
C ARG A 106 4.98 -25.59 6.47
N PHE A 107 5.92 -24.96 7.17
CA PHE A 107 5.67 -23.66 7.78
C PHE A 107 5.35 -22.58 6.74
N ILE A 108 6.09 -22.55 5.62
CA ILE A 108 5.81 -21.61 4.53
C ILE A 108 4.38 -21.84 4.00
N ALA A 109 4.02 -23.09 3.71
CA ALA A 109 2.69 -23.43 3.20
C ALA A 109 1.55 -23.07 4.17
N VAL A 110 1.71 -23.38 5.47
CA VAL A 110 0.76 -22.96 6.51
C VAL A 110 0.69 -21.44 6.62
N GLY A 111 1.82 -20.75 6.54
CA GLY A 111 1.86 -19.29 6.50
C GLY A 111 1.09 -18.71 5.31
N SER A 112 1.21 -19.30 4.12
CA SER A 112 0.44 -18.91 2.94
C SER A 112 -1.07 -19.10 3.16
N LEU A 113 -1.49 -20.19 3.81
CA LEU A 113 -2.89 -20.41 4.16
C LEU A 113 -3.41 -19.39 5.18
N ILE A 114 -2.60 -19.00 6.17
CA ILE A 114 -2.95 -17.95 7.14
C ILE A 114 -3.13 -16.59 6.43
N ILE A 115 -2.24 -16.27 5.48
CA ILE A 115 -2.39 -15.06 4.65
C ILE A 115 -3.70 -15.09 3.87
N ALA A 116 -3.98 -16.21 3.19
CA ALA A 116 -5.23 -16.34 2.44
C ALA A 116 -6.46 -16.20 3.34
N ALA A 117 -6.45 -16.81 4.52
CA ALA A 117 -7.52 -16.66 5.50
C ALA A 117 -7.70 -15.19 5.94
N GLY A 118 -6.61 -14.47 6.19
CA GLY A 118 -6.65 -13.04 6.50
C GLY A 118 -7.27 -12.20 5.37
N GLY A 119 -6.90 -12.48 4.12
CA GLY A 119 -7.50 -11.85 2.94
C GLY A 119 -8.99 -12.13 2.81
N LEU A 120 -9.41 -13.40 2.97
CA LEU A 120 -10.83 -13.77 2.93
C LEU A 120 -11.63 -13.11 4.06
N ILE A 121 -11.06 -12.99 5.26
CA ILE A 121 -11.65 -12.24 6.38
C ILE A 121 -11.83 -10.77 6.02
N ASN A 122 -10.85 -10.16 5.34
CA ASN A 122 -10.96 -8.77 4.87
C ASN A 122 -12.09 -8.55 3.86
N ALA A 123 -12.56 -9.58 3.14
CA ALA A 123 -13.72 -9.48 2.26
C ALA A 123 -15.08 -9.58 3.00
N VAL A 124 -15.11 -10.17 4.21
CA VAL A 124 -16.34 -10.42 4.99
C VAL A 124 -17.20 -9.19 5.23
N PRO A 125 -16.65 -7.99 5.54
CA PRO A 125 -17.47 -6.80 5.82
C PRO A 125 -18.48 -6.45 4.73
N HIS A 126 -18.20 -6.78 3.47
CA HIS A 126 -19.12 -6.56 2.35
C HIS A 126 -20.36 -7.46 2.39
N PHE A 127 -20.20 -8.71 2.81
CA PHE A 127 -21.27 -9.71 2.79
C PHE A 127 -22.21 -9.60 3.99
N ILE A 128 -21.72 -9.04 5.10
CA ILE A 128 -22.51 -8.84 6.31
C ILE A 128 -23.16 -7.45 6.38
N HIS A 129 -22.74 -6.52 5.52
CA HIS A 129 -23.30 -5.18 5.46
C HIS A 129 -24.29 -5.03 4.28
N GLY A 130 -25.29 -4.16 4.44
CA GLY A 130 -26.36 -3.93 3.47
C GLY A 130 -25.88 -3.29 2.16
N VAL A 131 -26.79 -2.96 1.24
CA VAL A 131 -26.47 -2.26 -0.01
C VAL A 131 -25.86 -0.88 0.28
N TYR A 132 -24.96 -0.41 -0.59
CA TYR A 132 -24.38 0.92 -0.49
C TYR A 132 -25.42 2.00 -0.77
N GLU A 133 -25.76 2.72 0.29
CA GLU A 133 -26.55 3.93 0.22
C GLU A 133 -25.57 5.11 0.25
N PRO A 134 -25.34 5.81 -0.88
CA PRO A 134 -24.58 7.04 -0.83
C PRO A 134 -25.33 8.00 0.11
N SER A 135 -24.63 8.64 1.05
CA SER A 135 -25.24 9.63 1.93
C SER A 135 -25.99 10.63 1.07
N ALA A 136 -27.33 10.52 1.08
CA ALA A 136 -28.17 11.47 0.40
C ALA A 136 -27.91 12.79 1.12
N THR A 137 -27.36 13.75 0.41
CA THR A 137 -27.77 15.12 0.67
C THR A 137 -29.27 15.17 0.31
N ASN A 138 -30.13 14.65 1.19
CA ASN A 138 -31.48 15.14 1.40
C ASN A 138 -31.41 16.52 2.08
N LEU A 139 -30.39 17.32 1.73
CA LEU A 139 -30.65 18.71 1.49
C LEU A 139 -31.65 18.68 0.35
N HIS A 140 -32.94 18.74 0.70
CA HIS A 140 -33.86 19.57 -0.06
C HIS A 140 -33.02 20.70 -0.66
N PHE A 141 -32.97 20.78 -1.99
CA PHE A 141 -32.21 21.80 -2.73
C PHE A 141 -32.50 23.24 -2.24
N SER A 142 -33.48 23.42 -1.36
CA SER A 142 -33.77 24.63 -0.58
C SER A 142 -32.64 25.12 0.34
N ASN A 143 -31.68 24.29 0.75
CA ASN A 143 -30.74 24.67 1.83
C ASN A 143 -29.27 24.85 1.38
N ILE A 144 -28.93 24.59 0.12
CA ILE A 144 -27.56 24.81 -0.43
C ILE A 144 -27.40 26.22 -1.01
N VAL A 145 -28.50 26.92 -1.26
CA VAL A 145 -28.50 28.33 -1.65
C VAL A 145 -28.92 29.14 -0.43
N CYS A 146 -28.15 30.16 -0.07
CA CYS A 146 -28.52 31.10 1.00
C CYS A 146 -29.89 31.71 0.71
N PHE A 147 -30.97 31.19 1.29
CA PHE A 147 -32.23 31.90 1.36
C PHE A 147 -32.10 32.99 2.40
N ARG A 148 -32.09 34.24 1.95
CA ARG A 148 -32.16 35.42 2.82
C ARG A 148 -33.61 35.58 3.32
N ASN A 149 -34.10 34.66 4.16
CA ASN A 149 -35.17 34.92 5.17
C ASN A 149 -35.73 33.69 5.91
N THR A 150 -35.08 32.53 5.91
CA THR A 150 -35.50 31.41 6.78
C THR A 150 -34.42 31.14 7.81
N THR A 151 -34.60 31.66 9.04
CA THR A 151 -34.15 30.94 10.24
C THR A 151 -35.01 29.69 10.34
N ALA A 152 -34.73 28.70 9.51
CA ALA A 152 -35.11 27.35 9.87
C ALA A 152 -34.35 27.07 11.17
N ASN A 153 -35.07 26.77 12.25
CA ASN A 153 -34.49 25.98 13.32
C ASN A 153 -34.04 24.71 12.62
N VAL A 154 -32.75 24.65 12.27
CA VAL A 154 -32.10 23.40 11.94
C VAL A 154 -32.22 22.65 13.24
N ASP A 155 -33.22 21.77 13.35
CA ASP A 155 -33.19 20.70 14.32
C ASP A 155 -31.84 20.05 14.07
N THR A 156 -30.87 20.37 14.94
CA THR A 156 -29.62 19.66 15.06
C THR A 156 -30.04 18.22 15.08
N ALA A 157 -29.76 17.48 14.01
CA ALA A 157 -30.22 16.11 13.84
C ALA A 157 -30.06 15.41 15.18
N ASP A 158 -31.19 15.17 15.85
CA ASP A 158 -31.18 14.77 17.24
C ASP A 158 -30.54 13.38 17.19
N CYS A 159 -29.30 13.29 17.67
CA CYS A 159 -28.46 12.11 17.60
C CYS A 159 -29.04 11.04 18.53
N THR A 160 -30.20 10.50 18.16
CA THR A 160 -30.77 9.32 18.77
C THR A 160 -29.89 8.15 18.32
N GLU A 161 -29.32 7.45 19.29
CA GLU A 161 -28.30 6.40 19.25
C GLU A 161 -28.61 5.19 18.33
N SER A 162 -28.95 5.42 17.07
CA SER A 162 -29.51 4.43 16.16
C SER A 162 -28.93 4.47 14.74
N SER A 163 -27.96 5.33 14.45
CA SER A 163 -27.04 5.09 13.34
C SER A 163 -25.95 4.17 13.86
N SER A 164 -26.18 2.86 13.80
CA SER A 164 -25.23 1.83 14.21
C SER A 164 -23.89 2.05 13.51
N GLU A 165 -22.98 2.75 14.19
CA GLU A 165 -21.56 2.67 13.93
C GLU A 165 -21.22 1.18 13.95
N TYR A 166 -20.49 0.71 12.94
CA TYR A 166 -20.16 -0.70 12.81
C TYR A 166 -18.69 -0.92 13.21
N PRO A 167 -18.28 -0.70 14.49
CA PRO A 167 -16.89 -0.86 14.91
C PRO A 167 -16.41 -2.31 14.72
N TYR A 168 -17.33 -3.27 14.70
CA TYR A 168 -17.01 -4.66 14.39
C TYR A 168 -16.47 -4.84 12.96
N LEU A 169 -16.89 -4.06 11.96
CA LEU A 169 -16.37 -4.13 10.60
C LEU A 169 -14.91 -3.69 10.55
N PHE A 170 -14.59 -2.61 11.27
CA PHE A 170 -13.21 -2.14 11.46
C PHE A 170 -12.35 -3.22 12.13
N ILE A 171 -12.85 -3.86 13.21
CA ILE A 171 -12.14 -4.92 13.91
C ILE A 171 -11.87 -6.12 12.98
N ILE A 172 -12.84 -6.51 12.13
CA ILE A 172 -12.67 -7.58 11.14
C ILE A 172 -11.52 -7.26 10.17
N LEU A 173 -11.46 -6.03 9.65
CA LEU A 173 -10.40 -5.58 8.75
C LEU A 173 -9.01 -5.61 9.43
N VAL A 174 -8.94 -5.17 10.68
CA VAL A 174 -7.70 -5.21 11.47
C VAL A 174 -7.26 -6.66 11.73
N LEU A 175 -8.18 -7.54 12.09
CA LEU A 175 -7.88 -8.96 12.33
C LEU A 175 -7.37 -9.65 11.07
N GLY A 176 -7.98 -9.39 9.92
CA GLY A 176 -7.51 -9.91 8.63
C GLY A 176 -6.08 -9.45 8.33
N GLN A 177 -5.78 -8.17 8.53
CA GLN A 177 -4.42 -7.63 8.36
C GLN A 177 -3.40 -8.22 9.34
N ILE A 178 -3.74 -8.42 10.62
CA ILE A 178 -2.86 -9.08 11.58
C ILE A 178 -2.55 -10.52 11.14
N LEU A 179 -3.56 -11.28 10.68
CA LEU A 179 -3.37 -12.65 10.19
C LEU A 179 -2.45 -12.68 8.96
N GLU A 180 -2.67 -11.80 7.99
CA GLU A 180 -1.75 -11.62 6.85
C GLU A 180 -0.32 -11.33 7.33
N GLY A 181 -0.17 -10.47 8.33
CA GLY A 181 1.11 -10.16 8.98
C GLY A 181 1.79 -11.38 9.60
N ILE A 182 1.02 -12.22 10.31
CA ILE A 182 1.51 -13.45 10.95
C ILE A 182 2.01 -14.44 9.89
N GLY A 183 1.21 -14.71 8.86
CA GLY A 183 1.62 -15.65 7.81
C GLY A 183 2.78 -15.14 6.94
N ALA A 184 2.95 -13.83 6.82
CA ALA A 184 4.08 -13.21 6.13
C ALA A 184 5.44 -13.44 6.82
N THR A 185 5.47 -13.78 8.12
CA THR A 185 6.71 -13.96 8.90
C THR A 185 7.61 -15.10 8.40
N VAL A 186 7.03 -16.14 7.81
CA VAL A 186 7.75 -17.37 7.43
C VAL A 186 8.39 -17.31 6.04
N HIS A 187 7.82 -16.54 5.11
CA HIS A 187 8.12 -16.71 3.69
C HIS A 187 9.57 -16.38 3.33
N ILE A 188 10.03 -15.16 3.62
CA ILE A 188 11.40 -14.74 3.31
C ILE A 188 12.43 -15.48 4.19
N PRO A 189 12.31 -15.49 5.54
CA PRO A 189 13.36 -16.08 6.38
C PRO A 189 13.50 -17.60 6.20
N LEU A 190 12.39 -18.33 6.08
CA LEU A 190 12.44 -19.77 5.91
C LEU A 190 12.71 -20.17 4.45
N GLY A 191 12.22 -19.39 3.48
CA GLY A 191 12.49 -19.62 2.07
C GLY A 191 13.97 -19.40 1.75
N SER A 192 14.56 -18.30 2.22
CA SER A 192 15.98 -17.99 1.96
C SER A 192 16.92 -18.99 2.63
N SER A 193 16.66 -19.34 3.90
CA SER A 193 17.47 -20.33 4.61
C SER A 193 17.37 -21.73 4.00
N TYR A 194 16.18 -22.14 3.52
CA TYR A 194 16.04 -23.43 2.84
C TYR A 194 16.75 -23.45 1.48
N ILE A 195 16.74 -22.33 0.75
CA ILE A 195 17.54 -22.20 -0.48
C ILE A 195 19.03 -22.29 -0.17
N ASP A 196 19.49 -21.60 0.86
CA ASP A 196 20.91 -21.58 1.23
C ASP A 196 21.44 -22.97 1.64
N ASP A 197 20.62 -23.76 2.34
CA ASP A 197 20.99 -25.10 2.77
C ASP A 197 21.12 -26.10 1.60
N TYR A 198 20.30 -25.97 0.55
CA TYR A 198 20.16 -27.00 -0.50
C TYR A 198 20.60 -26.58 -1.91
N ALA A 199 20.70 -25.28 -2.20
CA ALA A 199 21.25 -24.78 -3.46
C ALA A 199 22.78 -24.85 -3.46
N SER A 200 23.37 -24.86 -4.65
CA SER A 200 24.83 -24.70 -4.77
C SER A 200 25.22 -23.28 -4.38
N THR A 201 26.44 -23.11 -3.87
CA THR A 201 26.96 -21.80 -3.44
C THR A 201 26.95 -20.79 -4.61
N TYR A 202 27.07 -21.30 -5.84
CA TYR A 202 27.01 -20.53 -7.07
C TYR A 202 25.58 -20.12 -7.47
N ASN A 203 24.58 -20.99 -7.29
CA ASN A 203 23.20 -20.73 -7.71
C ASN A 203 22.35 -20.04 -6.63
N SER A 204 22.70 -20.18 -5.34
CA SER A 204 21.94 -19.62 -4.21
C SER A 204 21.62 -18.12 -4.39
N PRO A 205 22.57 -17.22 -4.75
CA PRO A 205 22.28 -15.81 -4.96
C PRO A 205 21.24 -15.54 -6.06
N LEU A 206 21.25 -16.34 -7.13
CA LEU A 206 20.31 -16.20 -8.25
C LEU A 206 18.89 -16.61 -7.83
N TYR A 207 18.75 -17.68 -7.05
CA TYR A 207 17.47 -18.10 -6.49
C TYR A 207 16.90 -17.10 -5.49
N LEU A 208 17.73 -16.55 -4.61
CA LEU A 208 17.33 -15.50 -3.68
C LEU A 208 16.88 -14.24 -4.44
N GLY A 209 17.65 -13.80 -5.45
CA GLY A 209 17.25 -12.68 -6.31
C GLY A 209 15.92 -12.92 -7.01
N THR A 210 15.65 -14.14 -7.46
CA THR A 210 14.38 -14.53 -8.10
C THR A 210 13.19 -14.35 -7.14
N LEU A 211 13.33 -14.74 -5.86
CA LEU A 211 12.27 -14.55 -4.86
C LEU A 211 11.94 -13.06 -4.66
N PHE A 212 12.95 -12.19 -4.55
CA PHE A 212 12.72 -10.75 -4.37
C PHE A 212 12.05 -10.10 -5.58
N VAL A 213 12.42 -10.49 -6.80
CA VAL A 213 11.77 -9.98 -8.02
C VAL A 213 10.29 -10.39 -8.06
N LEU A 214 9.99 -11.67 -7.77
CA LEU A 214 8.60 -12.16 -7.72
C LEU A 214 7.77 -11.47 -6.64
N GLN A 215 8.35 -11.21 -5.47
CA GLN A 215 7.67 -10.44 -4.42
C GLN A 215 7.26 -9.04 -4.89
N ASN A 216 8.19 -8.31 -5.53
CA ASN A 216 7.89 -6.95 -6.01
C ASN A 216 6.89 -6.93 -7.17
N PHE A 217 6.94 -7.94 -8.04
CA PHE A 217 5.91 -8.11 -9.07
C PHE A 217 4.52 -8.27 -8.43
N GLY A 218 4.44 -9.02 -7.33
CA GLY A 218 3.25 -9.11 -6.47
C GLY A 218 2.73 -7.74 -6.04
N SER A 219 3.59 -6.88 -5.49
CA SER A 219 3.22 -5.52 -5.08
C SER A 219 2.55 -4.72 -6.19
N GLY A 220 3.12 -4.76 -7.41
CA GLY A 220 2.54 -4.10 -8.58
C GLY A 220 1.21 -4.69 -9.00
N SER A 221 1.10 -6.03 -9.02
CA SER A 221 -0.15 -6.72 -9.36
C SER A 221 -1.31 -6.39 -8.41
N GLY A 222 -1.04 -6.14 -7.12
CA GLY A 222 -2.06 -5.73 -6.15
C GLY A 222 -2.66 -4.35 -6.44
N TYR A 223 -1.85 -3.34 -6.77
CA TYR A 223 -2.38 -2.03 -7.21
C TYR A 223 -3.08 -2.10 -8.57
N LEU A 224 -2.61 -2.94 -9.49
CA LEU A 224 -3.31 -3.17 -10.76
C LEU A 224 -4.67 -3.83 -10.55
N MET A 225 -4.76 -4.80 -9.62
CA MET A 225 -6.05 -5.37 -9.19
C MET A 225 -6.94 -4.31 -8.56
N GLY A 226 -6.37 -3.45 -7.71
CA GLY A 226 -7.04 -2.28 -7.14
C GLY A 226 -7.65 -1.38 -8.20
N SER A 227 -6.86 -1.02 -9.22
CA SER A 227 -7.32 -0.21 -10.36
C SER A 227 -8.52 -0.83 -11.07
N TRP A 228 -8.47 -2.14 -11.32
CA TRP A 228 -9.59 -2.86 -11.92
C TRP A 228 -10.83 -2.86 -11.01
N THR A 229 -10.68 -3.26 -9.74
CA THR A 229 -11.82 -3.31 -8.80
C THR A 229 -12.40 -1.94 -8.48
N SER A 230 -11.60 -0.87 -8.51
CA SER A 230 -12.07 0.51 -8.33
C SER A 230 -12.97 0.99 -9.47
N ASN A 231 -12.89 0.38 -10.66
CA ASN A 231 -13.79 0.69 -11.79
C ASN A 231 -15.12 -0.05 -11.73
N VAL A 232 -15.25 -1.05 -10.88
CA VAL A 232 -16.45 -1.87 -10.74
C VAL A 232 -17.25 -1.34 -9.55
N TYR A 233 -18.55 -1.11 -9.72
CA TYR A 233 -19.41 -0.62 -8.64
C TYR A 233 -19.45 -1.61 -7.46
N VAL A 234 -19.44 -1.12 -6.22
CA VAL A 234 -19.30 -1.94 -5.01
C VAL A 234 -20.33 -3.08 -4.87
N ASP A 235 -21.59 -2.83 -5.25
CA ASP A 235 -22.71 -3.77 -5.14
C ASP A 235 -23.24 -4.20 -6.52
N PHE A 236 -22.34 -4.35 -7.51
CA PHE A 236 -22.69 -4.78 -8.88
C PHE A 236 -23.40 -6.15 -8.93
N GLU A 237 -23.24 -6.97 -7.89
CA GLU A 237 -23.89 -8.27 -7.75
C GLU A 237 -25.30 -8.19 -7.14
N LYS A 238 -25.64 -7.08 -6.48
CA LYS A 238 -26.96 -6.86 -5.83
C LYS A 238 -27.85 -5.91 -6.64
N VAL A 239 -27.26 -4.96 -7.37
CA VAL A 239 -27.97 -3.89 -8.08
C VAL A 239 -27.65 -3.94 -9.57
N ARG A 240 -28.66 -3.72 -10.44
CA ARG A 240 -28.43 -3.61 -11.89
C ARG A 240 -27.80 -2.24 -12.24
N PRO A 241 -26.96 -2.15 -13.29
CA PRO A 241 -26.32 -0.90 -13.69
C PRO A 241 -27.27 0.29 -13.92
N GLU A 242 -28.47 0.02 -14.42
CA GLU A 242 -29.53 1.01 -14.64
C GLU A 242 -30.03 1.67 -13.36
N ASN A 243 -29.88 0.98 -12.22
CA ASN A 243 -30.37 1.38 -10.90
C ASN A 243 -29.23 1.78 -9.96
N TYR A 244 -28.01 2.01 -10.48
CA TYR A 244 -26.93 2.49 -9.62
C TYR A 244 -27.28 3.88 -9.06
N PRO A 245 -27.21 4.06 -7.73
CA PRO A 245 -27.58 5.34 -7.10
C PRO A 245 -26.55 6.45 -7.37
N VAL A 246 -25.38 6.10 -7.93
CA VAL A 246 -24.28 7.01 -8.22
C VAL A 246 -23.72 6.71 -9.62
N SER A 247 -23.60 7.73 -10.47
CA SER A 247 -22.89 7.61 -11.75
C SER A 247 -21.39 7.49 -11.51
N LYS A 248 -20.67 6.85 -12.42
CA LYS A 248 -19.19 6.80 -12.39
C LYS A 248 -18.55 8.19 -12.44
N ASP A 249 -19.25 9.16 -13.04
CA ASP A 249 -18.79 10.55 -13.13
C ASP A 249 -18.87 11.30 -11.78
N ASP A 250 -19.66 10.79 -10.82
CA ASP A 250 -19.69 11.30 -9.45
C ASP A 250 -18.61 10.60 -8.59
N GLU A 251 -17.36 10.95 -8.88
CA GLU A 251 -16.16 10.34 -8.30
C GLU A 251 -16.09 10.46 -6.77
N LYS A 252 -16.71 11.49 -6.19
CA LYS A 252 -16.73 11.70 -4.74
C LYS A 252 -17.55 10.63 -4.04
N ARG A 253 -18.67 10.21 -4.62
CA ARG A 253 -19.60 9.20 -4.07
C ARG A 253 -19.39 7.80 -4.63
N TRP A 254 -18.61 7.65 -5.69
CA TRP A 254 -18.29 6.33 -6.25
C TRP A 254 -17.44 5.50 -5.28
N VAL A 255 -17.90 4.26 -5.01
CA VAL A 255 -17.19 3.24 -4.25
C VAL A 255 -16.96 2.02 -5.13
N GLY A 256 -15.70 1.62 -5.26
CA GLY A 256 -15.31 0.45 -6.03
C GLY A 256 -15.58 -0.87 -5.31
N ALA A 257 -15.59 -2.00 -6.03
CA ALA A 257 -15.74 -3.36 -5.52
C ALA A 257 -14.49 -3.85 -4.75
N TRP A 258 -14.15 -3.15 -3.67
CA TRP A 258 -12.95 -3.33 -2.84
C TRP A 258 -12.81 -4.72 -2.20
N TRP A 259 -13.89 -5.48 -2.08
CA TRP A 259 -13.90 -6.83 -1.51
C TRP A 259 -13.44 -7.91 -2.52
N LEU A 260 -13.58 -7.64 -3.81
CA LEU A 260 -13.45 -8.64 -4.87
C LEU A 260 -12.01 -9.13 -5.03
N GLY A 261 -11.03 -8.22 -4.97
CA GLY A 261 -9.62 -8.60 -5.11
C GLY A 261 -9.11 -9.44 -3.93
N PHE A 262 -9.64 -9.24 -2.72
CA PHE A 262 -9.31 -10.08 -1.57
C PHE A 262 -9.69 -11.54 -1.81
N LEU A 263 -10.86 -11.80 -2.43
CA LEU A 263 -11.28 -13.16 -2.79
C LEU A 263 -10.41 -13.77 -3.88
N ILE A 264 -10.18 -13.04 -4.97
CA ILE A 264 -9.41 -13.52 -6.13
C ILE A 264 -7.97 -13.85 -5.70
N ILE A 265 -7.31 -12.92 -5.03
CA ILE A 265 -5.92 -13.09 -4.59
C ILE A 265 -5.85 -14.13 -3.46
N GLY A 266 -6.79 -14.13 -2.52
CA GLY A 266 -6.85 -15.10 -1.43
C GLY A 266 -6.97 -16.54 -1.93
N ILE A 267 -7.90 -16.80 -2.86
CA ILE A 267 -8.07 -18.12 -3.50
C ILE A 267 -6.81 -18.52 -4.27
N PHE A 268 -6.22 -17.59 -5.02
CA PHE A 268 -4.95 -17.83 -5.71
C PHE A 268 -3.84 -18.26 -4.74
N VAL A 269 -3.69 -17.58 -3.61
CA VAL A 269 -2.70 -17.94 -2.57
C VAL A 269 -2.95 -19.34 -2.02
N ILE A 270 -4.21 -19.74 -1.79
CA ILE A 270 -4.55 -21.12 -1.35
C ILE A 270 -4.00 -22.14 -2.34
N PHE A 271 -4.26 -21.98 -3.64
CA PHE A 271 -3.77 -22.91 -4.65
C PHE A 271 -2.24 -22.98 -4.72
N THR A 272 -1.57 -21.84 -4.56
CA THR A 272 -0.09 -21.80 -4.59
C THR A 272 0.55 -22.45 -3.36
N SER A 273 -0.18 -22.53 -2.23
CA SER A 273 0.30 -23.19 -1.01
C SER A 273 0.33 -24.73 -1.12
N ILE A 274 -0.57 -25.32 -1.91
CA ILE A 274 -0.74 -26.79 -1.99
C ILE A 274 0.55 -27.50 -2.44
N PRO A 275 1.22 -27.10 -3.54
CA PRO A 275 2.47 -27.72 -3.95
C PRO A 275 3.58 -27.64 -2.90
N ILE A 276 3.60 -26.58 -2.09
CA ILE A 276 4.66 -26.32 -1.09
C ILE A 276 4.63 -27.39 0.02
N PHE A 277 3.46 -27.93 0.37
CA PHE A 277 3.33 -29.00 1.38
C PHE A 277 4.07 -30.29 1.02
N PHE A 278 4.25 -30.56 -0.27
CA PHE A 278 4.86 -31.79 -0.76
C PHE A 278 6.40 -31.76 -0.73
N PHE A 279 7.02 -30.60 -0.47
CA PHE A 279 8.47 -30.52 -0.36
C PHE A 279 8.99 -31.19 0.91
N PRO A 280 10.07 -31.99 0.81
CA PRO A 280 10.62 -32.73 1.94
C PRO A 280 11.28 -31.79 2.95
N LYS A 281 11.38 -32.23 4.21
CA LYS A 281 12.10 -31.49 5.26
C LYS A 281 13.56 -31.26 4.89
N SER A 282 14.18 -32.21 4.20
CA SER A 282 15.56 -32.12 3.70
C SER A 282 15.65 -32.61 2.26
N MET A 283 16.42 -31.90 1.43
CA MET A 283 16.74 -32.31 0.05
C MET A 283 18.22 -32.69 -0.07
N ASN A 284 18.57 -33.38 -1.16
CA ASN A 284 19.97 -33.57 -1.52
C ASN A 284 20.53 -32.22 -1.99
N LYS A 285 21.61 -31.76 -1.36
CA LYS A 285 22.29 -30.52 -1.72
C LYS A 285 22.81 -30.61 -3.16
N GLN A 286 22.64 -29.56 -3.95
CA GLN A 286 23.23 -29.50 -5.30
C GLN A 286 24.76 -29.59 -5.18
N GLU A 287 25.38 -30.53 -5.90
CA GLU A 287 26.85 -30.66 -5.93
C GLU A 287 27.49 -29.37 -6.49
N ASP A 288 28.42 -28.79 -5.72
CA ASP A 288 29.24 -27.69 -6.21
C ASP A 288 30.20 -28.24 -7.28
N LYS A 289 30.02 -27.81 -8.54
CA LYS A 289 30.89 -28.21 -9.67
C LYS A 289 32.39 -27.93 -9.46
N LYS A 290 32.77 -27.19 -8.40
CA LYS A 290 34.16 -26.87 -8.04
C LYS A 290 34.78 -27.81 -6.98
N GLN A 291 34.01 -28.65 -6.29
CA GLN A 291 34.53 -29.57 -5.26
C GLN A 291 34.89 -30.99 -5.77
N LYS A 292 34.91 -31.21 -7.09
CA LYS A 292 35.41 -32.48 -7.67
C LYS A 292 36.94 -32.57 -7.83
N ASN A 293 37.69 -31.50 -7.51
CA ASN A 293 39.15 -31.48 -7.63
C ASN A 293 39.93 -31.35 -6.32
N SER A 294 39.29 -31.42 -5.15
CA SER A 294 39.99 -31.53 -3.87
C SER A 294 39.46 -32.74 -3.12
N LYS A 295 40.17 -33.87 -3.27
CA LYS A 295 40.22 -34.88 -2.21
C LYS A 295 40.93 -34.23 -1.03
N GLU A 296 40.17 -33.65 -0.11
CA GLU A 296 40.68 -33.33 1.22
C GLU A 296 40.29 -34.44 2.19
N THR A 297 41.32 -34.86 2.90
CA THR A 297 41.48 -35.97 3.84
C THR A 297 40.46 -35.90 4.99
N PRO A 298 39.95 -37.03 5.53
CA PRO A 298 39.16 -37.00 6.75
C PRO A 298 40.06 -36.60 7.93
N GLN A 299 39.90 -35.37 8.40
CA GLN A 299 40.50 -34.92 9.64
C GLN A 299 39.69 -35.50 10.81
N LYS A 300 40.32 -36.38 11.58
CA LYS A 300 39.82 -36.87 12.87
C LYS A 300 39.73 -35.69 13.84
N ASP A 301 38.52 -35.29 14.20
CA ASP A 301 38.29 -34.52 15.42
C ASP A 301 38.25 -35.48 16.61
N SER A 302 39.18 -35.25 17.54
CA SER A 302 39.37 -35.98 18.78
C SER A 302 38.56 -35.36 19.91
N ASN A 303 37.90 -36.25 20.65
CA ASN A 303 37.51 -36.16 22.06
C ASN A 303 36.29 -35.31 22.41
N ASP A 304 35.15 -36.01 22.44
CA ASP A 304 33.99 -35.71 23.27
C ASP A 304 34.41 -35.51 24.74
N THR A 305 34.37 -34.26 25.20
CA THR A 305 34.19 -33.96 26.62
C THR A 305 32.70 -33.74 26.87
N GLU A 306 32.14 -34.52 27.79
CA GLU A 306 30.77 -34.43 28.30
C GLU A 306 30.36 -32.97 28.59
N VAL A 307 29.55 -32.38 27.70
CA VAL A 307 28.84 -31.13 27.99
C VAL A 307 27.66 -31.48 28.89
N LYS A 308 27.79 -31.12 30.18
CA LYS A 308 26.71 -31.16 31.16
C LYS A 308 25.45 -30.49 30.60
N ASN A 309 24.32 -31.20 30.68
CA ASN A 309 22.97 -30.72 30.35
C ASN A 309 22.56 -29.53 31.24
N ILE A 310 22.92 -28.31 30.85
CA ILE A 310 22.30 -27.08 31.33
C ILE A 310 21.21 -26.69 30.31
N PRO A 311 20.00 -26.26 30.71
CA PRO A 311 18.94 -25.91 29.77
C PRO A 311 19.32 -24.68 28.93
N TYR A 312 19.91 -24.95 27.76
CA TYR A 312 20.38 -24.02 26.71
C TYR A 312 19.40 -22.88 26.37
N GLN A 313 18.09 -23.06 26.59
CA GLN A 313 17.05 -22.10 26.24
C GLN A 313 16.89 -20.92 27.21
N LYS A 314 17.22 -21.08 28.51
CA LYS A 314 17.13 -19.97 29.48
C LYS A 314 18.31 -19.01 29.35
N MET A 315 19.50 -19.54 29.02
CA MET A 315 20.67 -18.75 28.64
C MET A 315 20.37 -17.90 27.41
N LEU A 316 19.81 -18.50 26.34
CA LEU A 316 19.58 -17.82 25.07
C LEU A 316 18.71 -16.55 25.16
N PHE A 317 17.66 -16.54 25.99
CA PHE A 317 16.75 -15.38 26.08
C PHE A 317 17.33 -14.26 26.96
N THR A 318 17.93 -14.61 28.10
CA THR A 318 18.61 -13.64 28.96
C THR A 318 19.82 -13.03 28.26
N ASP A 319 20.61 -13.85 27.57
CA ASP A 319 21.75 -13.40 26.76
C ASP A 319 21.28 -12.51 25.60
N PHE A 320 20.16 -12.85 24.94
CA PHE A 320 19.57 -12.04 23.88
C PHE A 320 19.11 -10.67 24.38
N ILE A 321 18.41 -10.60 25.52
CA ILE A 321 17.99 -9.33 26.13
C ILE A 321 19.21 -8.51 26.57
N GLN A 322 20.22 -9.15 27.15
CA GLN A 322 21.46 -8.48 27.54
C GLN A 322 22.20 -7.91 26.31
N THR A 323 22.29 -8.65 25.22
CA THR A 323 22.83 -8.15 23.94
C THR A 323 22.01 -6.98 23.40
N ILE A 324 20.67 -7.04 23.45
CA ILE A 324 19.82 -5.90 23.07
C ILE A 324 20.17 -4.68 23.91
N CYS A 325 20.27 -4.81 25.23
CA CYS A 325 20.64 -3.71 26.13
C CYS A 325 22.01 -3.10 25.77
N ARG A 326 23.02 -3.92 25.46
CA ARG A 326 24.33 -3.43 24.99
C ARG A 326 24.21 -2.66 23.68
N LEU A 327 23.48 -3.21 22.71
CA LEU A 327 23.28 -2.61 21.39
C LEU A 327 22.58 -1.25 21.48
N VAL A 328 21.49 -1.16 22.24
CA VAL A 328 20.74 0.11 22.40
C VAL A 328 21.49 1.14 23.25
N THR A 329 22.52 0.73 23.99
CA THR A 329 23.41 1.66 24.71
C THR A 329 24.44 2.30 23.77
N ASN A 330 24.71 1.70 22.60
CA ASN A 330 25.60 2.29 21.60
C ASN A 330 24.86 3.41 20.83
N PRO A 331 25.24 4.69 21.02
CA PRO A 331 24.51 5.81 20.42
C PRO A 331 24.59 5.80 18.89
N LEU A 332 25.71 5.36 18.30
CA LEU A 332 25.86 5.28 16.85
C LEU A 332 24.89 4.23 16.27
N TYR A 333 24.75 3.09 16.95
CA TYR A 333 23.83 2.03 16.54
C TYR A 333 22.37 2.51 16.58
N VAL A 334 21.96 3.17 17.66
CA VAL A 334 20.61 3.73 17.80
C VAL A 334 20.32 4.78 16.72
N LEU A 335 21.26 5.69 16.45
CA LEU A 335 21.11 6.71 15.40
C LEU A 335 20.96 6.10 14.00
N VAL A 336 21.69 5.02 13.70
CA VAL A 336 21.57 4.30 12.43
C VAL A 336 20.20 3.64 12.32
N ILE A 337 19.68 3.02 13.38
CA ILE A 337 18.33 2.47 13.41
C ILE A 337 17.28 3.57 13.19
N LEU A 338 17.41 4.70 13.89
CA LEU A 338 16.47 5.82 13.75
C LEU A 338 16.49 6.38 12.32
N SER A 339 17.67 6.55 11.73
CA SER A 339 17.83 7.00 10.34
C SER A 339 17.16 6.03 9.35
N TYR A 340 17.40 4.72 9.50
CA TYR A 340 16.80 3.72 8.62
C TYR A 340 15.29 3.56 8.86
N SER A 341 14.83 3.74 10.11
CA SER A 341 13.40 3.76 10.45
C SER A 341 12.71 4.97 9.81
N GLY A 342 13.34 6.14 9.77
CA GLY A 342 12.84 7.32 9.06
C GLY A 342 12.70 7.08 7.55
N LEU A 343 13.66 6.38 6.94
CA LEU A 343 13.54 5.96 5.54
C LEU A 343 12.33 5.04 5.33
N MET A 344 12.16 4.04 6.20
CA MET A 344 11.05 3.09 6.12
C MET A 344 9.71 3.74 6.47
N PHE A 345 9.70 4.81 7.27
CA PHE A 345 8.52 5.63 7.54
C PHE A 345 7.99 6.24 6.25
N VAL A 346 8.86 6.89 5.46
CA VAL A 346 8.49 7.47 4.16
C VAL A 346 7.90 6.40 3.23
N VAL A 347 8.54 5.23 3.15
CA VAL A 347 8.03 4.10 2.35
C VAL A 347 6.65 3.64 2.84
N GLY A 348 6.46 3.54 4.16
CA GLY A 348 5.18 3.20 4.77
C GLY A 348 4.07 4.18 4.38
N SER A 349 4.31 5.47 4.60
CA SER A 349 3.36 6.57 4.29
C SER A 349 2.99 6.62 2.83
N VAL A 350 3.98 6.61 1.93
CA VAL A 350 3.77 6.61 0.48
C VAL A 350 2.97 5.37 0.07
N SER A 351 3.33 4.18 0.56
CA SER A 351 2.61 2.96 0.16
C SER A 351 1.13 2.98 0.55
N ALA A 352 0.78 3.61 1.68
CA ALA A 352 -0.59 3.63 2.19
C ALA A 352 -1.45 4.73 1.56
N PHE A 353 -0.92 5.94 1.39
CA PHE A 353 -1.73 7.11 1.03
C PHE A 353 -1.38 7.75 -0.32
N LEU A 354 -0.44 7.20 -1.10
CA LEU A 354 -0.15 7.76 -2.42
C LEU A 354 -1.36 7.72 -3.38
N PRO A 355 -2.16 6.63 -3.47
CA PRO A 355 -3.36 6.65 -4.30
C PRO A 355 -4.31 7.77 -3.89
N LYS A 356 -4.58 7.92 -2.59
CA LYS A 356 -5.39 9.00 -2.01
C LYS A 356 -4.84 10.38 -2.35
N TYR A 357 -3.52 10.56 -2.27
CA TYR A 357 -2.86 11.81 -2.65
C TYR A 357 -3.06 12.13 -4.14
N LEU A 358 -2.94 11.14 -5.03
CA LEU A 358 -3.21 11.32 -6.47
C LEU A 358 -4.68 11.64 -6.75
N GLU A 359 -5.60 11.01 -6.02
CA GLU A 359 -7.05 11.30 -6.11
C GLU A 359 -7.35 12.76 -5.76
N ILE A 360 -6.80 13.25 -4.63
CA ILE A 360 -7.12 14.58 -4.11
C ILE A 360 -6.31 15.69 -4.80
N SER A 361 -4.98 15.54 -4.90
CA SER A 361 -4.09 16.62 -5.38
C SER A 361 -4.06 16.76 -6.90
N TYR A 362 -4.30 15.67 -7.64
CA TYR A 362 -4.23 15.63 -9.11
C TYR A 362 -5.55 15.23 -9.79
N LYS A 363 -6.65 15.12 -9.03
CA LYS A 363 -7.99 14.78 -9.54
C LYS A 363 -7.96 13.54 -10.44
N ARG A 364 -7.28 12.49 -9.98
CA ARG A 364 -7.26 11.19 -10.66
C ARG A 364 -8.37 10.34 -10.08
N THR A 365 -9.04 9.55 -10.90
CA THR A 365 -9.94 8.53 -10.35
C THR A 365 -9.15 7.52 -9.52
N ALA A 366 -9.79 6.86 -8.55
CA ALA A 366 -9.15 5.79 -7.78
C ALA A 366 -8.52 4.70 -8.68
N SER A 367 -9.17 4.40 -9.81
CA SER A 367 -8.64 3.50 -10.83
C SER A 367 -7.34 4.03 -11.46
N GLU A 368 -7.31 5.29 -11.90
CA GLU A 368 -6.14 5.89 -12.52
C GLU A 368 -4.97 6.03 -11.54
N ALA A 369 -5.24 6.46 -10.31
CA ALA A 369 -4.25 6.56 -9.24
C ALA A 369 -3.60 5.20 -8.95
N ASN A 370 -4.41 4.16 -8.78
CA ASN A 370 -3.95 2.79 -8.60
C ASN A 370 -3.18 2.25 -9.82
N LEU A 371 -3.61 2.59 -11.04
CA LEU A 371 -2.90 2.19 -12.26
C LEU A 371 -1.51 2.82 -12.35
N MET A 372 -1.40 4.12 -12.07
CA MET A 372 -0.12 4.84 -12.05
C MET A 372 0.82 4.23 -11.02
N PHE A 373 0.34 3.99 -9.80
CA PHE A 373 1.18 3.43 -8.74
C PHE A 373 1.49 1.94 -8.94
N GLY A 374 0.60 1.17 -9.56
CA GLY A 374 0.87 -0.22 -9.96
C GLY A 374 1.98 -0.33 -11.00
N LYS A 375 1.94 0.53 -12.04
CA LYS A 375 3.03 0.61 -13.04
C LYS A 375 4.35 1.02 -12.40
N TYR A 376 4.32 2.03 -11.53
CA TYR A 376 5.49 2.44 -10.76
C TYR A 376 6.03 1.29 -9.91
N SER A 377 5.18 0.57 -9.18
CA SER A 377 5.56 -0.55 -8.30
C SER A 377 6.25 -1.70 -9.03
N VAL A 378 5.83 -2.01 -10.27
CA VAL A 378 6.53 -3.01 -11.11
C VAL A 378 7.91 -2.52 -11.54
N ALA A 379 8.11 -1.21 -11.70
CA ALA A 379 9.40 -0.63 -12.07
C ALA A 379 10.37 -0.45 -10.88
N ILE A 380 9.87 -0.44 -9.64
CA ILE A 380 10.67 -0.24 -8.42
C ILE A 380 11.89 -1.18 -8.35
N PRO A 381 11.80 -2.49 -8.60
CA PRO A 381 12.96 -3.38 -8.49
C PRO A 381 14.12 -2.94 -9.37
N ALA A 382 13.85 -2.50 -10.60
CA ALA A 382 14.89 -2.02 -11.49
C ALA A 382 15.55 -0.75 -10.93
N VAL A 383 14.74 0.23 -10.52
CA VAL A 383 15.22 1.51 -9.97
C VAL A 383 16.01 1.29 -8.69
N MET A 384 15.46 0.53 -7.74
CA MET A 384 16.10 0.21 -6.46
C MET A 384 17.39 -0.59 -6.66
N THR A 385 17.41 -1.53 -7.61
CA THR A 385 18.62 -2.31 -7.92
C THR A 385 19.74 -1.39 -8.42
N ILE A 386 19.45 -0.47 -9.34
CA ILE A 386 20.43 0.50 -9.84
C ILE A 386 20.99 1.35 -8.69
N GLY A 387 20.13 1.81 -7.77
CA GLY A 387 20.57 2.58 -6.61
C GLY A 387 21.41 1.76 -5.63
N LEU A 388 21.00 0.54 -5.29
CA LEU A 388 21.74 -0.37 -4.41
C LEU A 388 23.15 -0.67 -4.96
N PHE A 389 23.24 -1.00 -6.25
CA PHE A 389 24.51 -1.25 -6.91
C PHE A 389 25.38 -0.01 -7.01
N SER A 390 24.81 1.15 -7.35
CA SER A 390 25.57 2.40 -7.42
C SER A 390 26.12 2.80 -6.04
N GLY A 391 25.34 2.69 -4.97
CA GLY A 391 25.80 2.92 -3.58
C GLY A 391 26.90 1.93 -3.16
N GLY A 392 26.76 0.66 -3.54
CA GLY A 392 27.78 -0.37 -3.28
C GLY A 392 29.08 -0.15 -4.06
N LEU A 393 29.00 0.18 -5.36
CA LEU A 393 30.15 0.49 -6.21
C LEU A 393 30.88 1.74 -5.72
N LEU A 394 30.14 2.77 -5.32
CA LEU A 394 30.71 4.00 -4.78
C LEU A 394 31.51 3.70 -3.52
N THR A 395 30.90 3.00 -2.55
CA THR A 395 31.56 2.60 -1.30
C THR A 395 32.79 1.72 -1.54
N LYS A 396 32.74 0.80 -2.53
CA LYS A 396 33.85 -0.08 -2.90
C LYS A 396 35.01 0.68 -3.54
N LYS A 397 34.73 1.53 -4.53
CA LYS A 397 35.76 2.24 -5.31
C LYS A 397 36.50 3.27 -4.47
N THR A 398 35.79 3.99 -3.62
CA THR A 398 36.37 5.07 -2.80
C THR A 398 36.97 4.58 -1.49
N ARG A 399 36.67 3.33 -1.07
CA ARG A 399 37.12 2.73 0.20
C ARG A 399 36.89 3.65 1.40
N TRP A 400 35.70 4.25 1.46
CA TRP A 400 35.39 5.25 2.49
C TRP A 400 35.53 4.71 3.92
N GLY A 401 36.20 5.51 4.76
CA GLY A 401 36.17 5.37 6.21
C GLY A 401 34.79 5.71 6.78
N GLU A 402 34.55 5.35 8.05
CA GLU A 402 33.24 5.47 8.69
C GLU A 402 32.69 6.91 8.68
N LYS A 403 33.53 7.90 8.96
CA LYS A 403 33.15 9.33 8.93
C LYS A 403 32.69 9.78 7.54
N ALA A 404 33.35 9.31 6.48
CA ALA A 404 32.98 9.65 5.11
C ALA A 404 31.65 8.98 4.72
N LEU A 405 31.44 7.74 5.17
CA LEU A 405 30.19 7.02 4.94
C LEU A 405 29.00 7.70 5.64
N LEU A 406 29.18 8.13 6.89
CA LEU A 406 28.16 8.90 7.62
C LEU A 406 27.86 10.24 6.95
N ARG A 407 28.89 10.98 6.49
CA ARG A 407 28.69 12.22 5.72
C ARG A 407 27.90 11.98 4.43
N TYR A 408 28.17 10.88 3.73
CA TYR A 408 27.42 10.50 2.54
C TYR A 408 25.95 10.19 2.86
N ILE A 409 25.69 9.42 3.93
CA ILE A 409 24.33 9.10 4.39
C ILE A 409 23.55 10.37 4.69
N VAL A 410 24.15 11.29 5.47
CA VAL A 410 23.52 12.57 5.79
C VAL A 410 23.30 13.42 4.54
N ALA A 411 24.30 13.52 3.65
CA ALA A 411 24.21 14.36 2.45
C ALA A 411 23.10 13.91 1.49
N ILE A 412 23.01 12.61 1.18
CA ILE A 412 21.96 12.11 0.30
C ILE A 412 20.60 12.07 1.01
N GLY A 413 20.60 11.75 2.31
CA GLY A 413 19.39 11.75 3.14
C GLY A 413 18.75 13.13 3.27
N THR A 414 19.53 14.22 3.22
CA THR A 414 19.01 15.59 3.19
C THR A 414 18.75 16.09 1.77
N PHE A 415 19.60 15.75 0.80
CA PHE A 415 19.45 16.20 -0.59
C PHE A 415 18.23 15.59 -1.26
N SER A 416 17.89 14.33 -0.97
CA SER A 416 16.72 13.68 -1.60
C SER A 416 15.42 14.43 -1.28
N PRO A 417 14.98 14.65 -0.02
CA PRO A 417 13.73 15.40 0.23
C PRO A 417 13.70 16.80 -0.41
N LEU A 418 14.85 17.49 -0.52
CA LEU A 418 14.93 18.81 -1.15
C LEU A 418 14.53 18.79 -2.63
N LEU A 419 14.88 17.73 -3.36
CA LEU A 419 14.45 17.53 -4.75
C LEU A 419 12.95 17.25 -4.87
N PHE A 420 12.27 16.93 -3.76
CA PHE A 420 10.83 16.69 -3.72
C PHE A 420 10.03 17.96 -3.38
N LEU A 421 10.68 19.04 -2.93
CA LEU A 421 10.04 20.33 -2.64
C LEU A 421 9.17 20.90 -3.78
N PRO A 422 9.51 20.75 -5.07
CA PRO A 422 8.66 21.23 -6.15
C PRO A 422 7.25 20.63 -6.13
N ASN A 423 7.06 19.42 -5.58
CA ASN A 423 5.76 18.75 -5.52
C ASN A 423 4.75 19.46 -4.62
N PHE A 424 5.19 20.21 -3.60
CA PHE A 424 4.30 21.04 -2.76
C PHE A 424 3.58 22.11 -3.60
N PHE A 425 4.24 22.61 -4.65
CA PHE A 425 3.70 23.62 -5.54
C PHE A 425 2.99 23.01 -6.76
N MET A 426 3.22 21.72 -7.05
CA MET A 426 2.60 21.02 -8.18
C MET A 426 1.33 20.30 -7.77
N GLY A 427 0.19 20.83 -8.17
CA GLY A 427 -1.05 20.07 -8.22
C GLY A 427 -2.12 20.79 -9.03
N CYS A 428 -3.33 20.24 -9.01
CA CYS A 428 -4.49 20.84 -9.65
C CYS A 428 -5.32 21.65 -8.67
N SER A 429 -5.50 22.93 -8.97
CA SER A 429 -6.39 23.80 -8.21
C SER A 429 -7.85 23.42 -8.48
N PHE A 430 -8.76 23.87 -7.59
CA PHE A 430 -10.20 23.67 -7.75
C PHE A 430 -10.69 24.04 -9.17
N GLU A 431 -11.64 23.25 -9.67
CA GLU A 431 -12.57 23.78 -10.66
C GLU A 431 -13.38 24.84 -9.92
N VAL A 432 -13.46 26.04 -10.50
CA VAL A 432 -14.45 27.01 -10.05
C VAL A 432 -15.79 26.31 -10.18
N ILE A 433 -16.47 26.04 -9.06
CA ILE A 433 -17.88 25.66 -9.09
C ILE A 433 -18.56 26.79 -9.86
N SER A 434 -19.11 26.45 -11.03
CA SER A 434 -19.69 27.39 -11.97
C SER A 434 -20.48 28.47 -11.23
N CYS A 435 -20.04 29.72 -11.35
CA CYS A 435 -20.83 30.85 -10.87
C CYS A 435 -22.10 30.89 -11.71
N ILE A 436 -23.26 30.65 -11.11
CA ILE A 436 -24.54 30.97 -11.76
C ILE A 436 -24.64 32.49 -11.77
N TYR A 437 -24.42 33.10 -12.94
CA TYR A 437 -24.71 34.52 -13.14
C TYR A 437 -26.21 34.65 -13.44
N ILE A 438 -26.96 35.22 -12.50
CA ILE A 438 -28.36 35.61 -12.75
C ILE A 438 -28.36 37.04 -13.30
N TYR A 439 -28.73 37.19 -14.57
CA TYR A 439 -28.91 38.50 -15.20
C TYR A 439 -30.35 38.97 -15.01
N TYR A 440 -30.53 40.20 -14.50
CA TYR A 440 -31.80 40.90 -14.57
C TYR A 440 -31.72 41.98 -15.65
N ILE A 441 -32.52 41.84 -16.71
CA ILE A 441 -32.74 42.92 -17.68
C ILE A 441 -33.93 43.73 -17.18
N SER A 442 -33.64 44.88 -16.56
CA SER A 442 -34.66 45.87 -16.22
C SER A 442 -34.89 46.78 -17.44
N LEU A 443 -35.99 46.57 -18.16
CA LEU A 443 -36.49 47.54 -19.14
C LEU A 443 -37.29 48.62 -18.40
N TYR A 444 -36.61 49.69 -17.98
CA TYR A 444 -37.28 50.87 -17.45
C TYR A 444 -37.22 51.96 -18.52
N ARG A 445 -38.40 52.37 -19.01
CA ARG A 445 -38.68 53.51 -19.90
C ARG A 445 -37.41 54.24 -20.40
N ASP A 446 -36.94 53.83 -21.57
CA ASP A 446 -35.81 54.35 -22.35
C ASP A 446 -34.37 54.25 -21.80
N SER A 447 -34.11 53.43 -20.77
CA SER A 447 -32.73 53.10 -20.35
C SER A 447 -32.57 51.66 -19.88
N ILE A 448 -31.54 50.96 -20.39
CA ILE A 448 -31.20 49.59 -20.01
C ILE A 448 -30.24 49.67 -18.81
N LEU A 449 -30.72 49.26 -17.63
CA LEU A 449 -29.91 49.10 -16.43
C LEU A 449 -29.62 47.61 -16.23
N LEU A 450 -28.36 47.19 -16.44
CA LEU A 450 -27.88 45.87 -16.07
C LEU A 450 -27.47 45.89 -14.58
N ASN A 451 -28.29 45.25 -13.73
CA ASN A 451 -27.92 45.00 -12.34
C ASN A 451 -27.47 43.54 -12.17
N TYR A 452 -26.27 43.37 -11.61
CA TYR A 452 -25.67 42.07 -11.34
C TYR A 452 -25.96 41.68 -9.89
N ILE A 453 -26.69 40.60 -9.67
CA ILE A 453 -26.76 39.95 -8.36
C ILE A 453 -25.75 38.81 -8.39
N PHE A 454 -24.76 38.85 -7.49
CA PHE A 454 -23.88 37.72 -7.22
C PHE A 454 -24.58 36.79 -6.23
N PRO A 455 -25.01 35.57 -6.60
CA PRO A 455 -25.38 34.58 -5.60
C PRO A 455 -24.10 34.15 -4.86
N CYS A 456 -24.22 33.83 -3.58
CA CYS A 456 -23.08 33.43 -2.75
C CYS A 456 -22.25 32.30 -3.38
N CYS A 457 -21.09 32.64 -3.94
CA CYS A 457 -20.05 31.68 -4.27
C CYS A 457 -18.97 31.73 -3.18
N PHE A 458 -18.50 30.56 -2.74
CA PHE A 458 -17.29 30.44 -1.93
C PHE A 458 -16.07 30.71 -2.84
N VAL A 459 -15.82 31.97 -3.14
CA VAL A 459 -14.63 32.43 -3.88
C VAL A 459 -13.62 32.92 -2.87
N ARG A 460 -12.38 32.44 -2.96
CA ARG A 460 -11.24 33.00 -2.22
C ARG A 460 -11.13 34.50 -2.58
N GLN A 461 -11.13 35.39 -1.59
CA GLN A 461 -11.12 36.87 -1.75
C GLN A 461 -10.15 37.38 -2.84
N ASN A 462 -8.99 36.74 -2.99
CA ASN A 462 -7.98 37.14 -3.97
C ASN A 462 -8.39 37.00 -5.45
N LEU A 463 -9.36 36.13 -5.79
CA LEU A 463 -9.86 36.02 -7.18
C LEU A 463 -10.86 37.14 -7.51
N ILE A 464 -11.58 37.64 -6.50
CA ILE A 464 -12.50 38.78 -6.62
C ILE A 464 -11.70 40.04 -6.98
N ASP A 465 -10.53 40.24 -6.37
CA ASP A 465 -9.66 41.37 -6.66
C ASP A 465 -9.04 41.31 -8.07
N GLN A 466 -8.69 40.12 -8.58
CA GLN A 466 -8.22 39.95 -9.96
C GLN A 466 -9.32 40.23 -10.99
N LEU A 467 -10.56 39.77 -10.74
CA LEU A 467 -11.71 40.03 -11.61
C LEU A 467 -12.14 41.51 -11.56
N LEU A 468 -12.00 42.18 -10.42
CA LEU A 468 -12.22 43.62 -10.28
C LEU A 468 -11.14 44.46 -10.97
N SER A 469 -9.88 44.00 -11.01
CA SER A 469 -8.78 44.70 -11.69
C SER A 469 -8.87 44.67 -13.22
N LEU A 470 -9.55 43.68 -13.80
CA LEU A 470 -9.80 43.58 -15.26
C LEU A 470 -10.81 44.64 -15.75
N LYS A 471 -11.49 45.35 -14.84
CA LYS A 471 -12.49 46.36 -15.18
C LYS A 471 -11.91 47.73 -15.53
N SER A 472 -10.60 47.94 -15.35
CA SER A 472 -10.00 49.27 -15.58
C SER A 472 -9.62 49.54 -17.03
N ASN A 473 -9.46 48.54 -17.90
CA ASN A 473 -9.04 48.79 -19.28
C ASN A 473 -9.61 47.78 -20.26
N MET A 474 -10.13 48.31 -21.37
CA MET A 474 -10.39 47.66 -22.65
C MET A 474 -11.77 47.02 -22.89
N PHE A 475 -12.57 47.75 -23.67
CA PHE A 475 -13.29 47.19 -24.82
C PHE A 475 -12.35 46.25 -25.60
N LEU A 476 -12.51 44.94 -25.45
CA LEU A 476 -11.92 43.96 -26.35
C LEU A 476 -12.98 42.92 -26.73
N ASN A 477 -13.30 42.91 -28.02
CA ASN A 477 -14.01 41.84 -28.70
C ASN A 477 -13.27 40.51 -28.51
N PHE A 478 -13.68 39.71 -27.52
CA PHE A 478 -13.46 38.26 -27.56
C PHE A 478 -14.72 37.61 -28.12
N SER A 479 -14.61 37.07 -29.34
CA SER A 479 -15.64 36.26 -29.97
C SER A 479 -15.68 34.88 -29.31
N TRP A 480 -16.70 34.63 -28.50
CA TRP A 480 -17.03 33.30 -27.99
C TRP A 480 -18.08 32.67 -28.90
N LYS A 481 -17.86 31.43 -29.33
CA LYS A 481 -18.83 30.69 -30.14
C LYS A 481 -19.82 30.00 -29.19
N LEU A 482 -20.94 30.65 -28.93
CA LEU A 482 -22.03 30.15 -28.11
C LEU A 482 -22.84 29.11 -28.92
N ASN A 483 -22.88 27.86 -28.46
CA ASN A 483 -23.82 26.86 -28.94
C ASN A 483 -25.02 26.83 -27.98
N PHE A 484 -26.18 27.28 -28.46
CA PHE A 484 -27.41 27.32 -27.68
C PHE A 484 -28.04 25.92 -27.63
N GLY A 485 -28.02 25.29 -26.45
CA GLY A 485 -28.77 24.07 -26.11
C GLY A 485 -29.95 24.41 -25.20
N SER A 486 -31.06 23.69 -25.38
CA SER A 486 -32.42 23.94 -24.84
C SER A 486 -32.52 24.42 -23.38
N SER A 487 -33.33 25.45 -23.18
CA SER A 487 -33.69 26.10 -21.92
C SER A 487 -34.43 25.19 -20.92
N GLN A 488 -33.90 25.06 -19.70
CA GLN A 488 -34.67 24.64 -18.53
C GLN A 488 -34.80 25.83 -17.56
N MET A 489 -36.02 26.17 -17.16
CA MET A 489 -36.30 27.27 -16.24
C MET A 489 -35.95 26.85 -14.80
N PHE A 490 -35.00 27.53 -14.17
CA PHE A 490 -34.79 27.43 -12.72
C PHE A 490 -35.33 28.69 -12.04
N GLN A 491 -36.21 28.51 -11.06
CA GLN A 491 -36.79 29.59 -10.27
C GLN A 491 -35.71 30.12 -9.32
N GLY A 492 -35.18 31.32 -9.63
CA GLY A 492 -34.13 31.96 -8.85
C GLY A 492 -34.56 32.34 -7.43
N CYS A 493 -33.60 32.42 -6.52
CA CYS A 493 -33.82 32.93 -5.16
C CYS A 493 -34.10 34.44 -5.18
N GLY A 494 -35.38 34.79 -5.22
CA GLY A 494 -35.91 36.14 -5.09
C GLY A 494 -37.38 36.16 -5.48
N ASP A 495 -38.24 36.72 -4.65
CA ASP A 495 -39.64 36.94 -4.99
C ASP A 495 -39.71 37.81 -6.25
N THR A 496 -40.23 37.24 -7.34
CA THR A 496 -40.57 38.01 -8.54
C THR A 496 -41.87 38.75 -8.25
N PRO A 497 -41.93 40.10 -8.40
CA PRO A 497 -43.21 40.77 -8.42
C PRO A 497 -44.05 40.21 -9.59
N PRO A 498 -45.38 40.05 -9.43
CA PRO A 498 -46.22 39.45 -10.45
C PRO A 498 -46.15 40.26 -11.75
N GLY A 499 -45.64 39.66 -12.83
CA GLY A 499 -45.55 40.27 -14.17
C GLY A 499 -44.18 40.22 -14.87
N PHE A 500 -43.16 39.59 -14.30
CA PHE A 500 -41.81 39.53 -14.90
C PHE A 500 -41.43 38.13 -15.41
N ASN A 501 -41.04 38.03 -16.69
CA ASN A 501 -40.45 36.82 -17.27
C ASN A 501 -38.94 36.79 -16.96
N VAL A 502 -38.51 35.82 -16.16
CA VAL A 502 -37.08 35.57 -15.88
C VAL A 502 -36.57 34.46 -16.79
N THR A 503 -35.58 34.75 -17.63
CA THR A 503 -34.83 33.74 -18.38
C THR A 503 -33.49 33.51 -17.68
N SER A 504 -33.32 32.35 -17.05
CA SER A 504 -32.04 31.89 -16.50
C SER A 504 -31.29 31.08 -17.56
N GLU A 505 -30.07 31.47 -17.90
CA GLU A 505 -29.23 30.74 -18.85
C GLU A 505 -27.98 30.25 -18.11
N ILE A 506 -27.74 28.93 -18.11
CA ILE A 506 -26.56 28.33 -17.49
C ILE A 506 -25.40 28.46 -18.48
N ILE A 507 -24.44 29.33 -18.16
CA ILE A 507 -23.18 29.38 -18.89
C ILE A 507 -22.27 28.30 -18.28
N GLU A 508 -22.22 27.13 -18.92
CA GLU A 508 -21.13 26.18 -18.68
C GLU A 508 -19.85 26.79 -19.25
N LEU A 509 -19.04 27.36 -18.36
CA LEU A 509 -17.65 27.69 -18.70
C LEU A 509 -16.93 26.38 -18.99
N GLU A 510 -16.56 26.18 -20.25
CA GLU A 510 -15.71 25.08 -20.68
C GLU A 510 -14.47 25.06 -19.77
N SER A 511 -14.36 24.01 -18.95
CA SER A 511 -13.30 23.87 -17.96
C SER A 511 -11.96 24.04 -18.66
N ILE A 512 -11.16 25.03 -18.26
CA ILE A 512 -9.76 25.11 -18.66
C ILE A 512 -9.16 23.74 -18.35
N LYS A 513 -8.77 23.01 -19.39
CA LYS A 513 -8.17 21.68 -19.31
C LYS A 513 -6.83 21.82 -18.57
N CYS A 514 -6.88 21.85 -17.24
CA CYS A 514 -5.68 21.77 -16.42
C CYS A 514 -5.04 20.43 -16.74
N ASP A 515 -3.79 20.45 -17.19
CA ASP A 515 -3.04 19.23 -17.54
C ASP A 515 -2.59 18.48 -16.27
N CYS A 516 -3.58 18.01 -15.51
CA CYS A 516 -3.43 17.26 -14.27
C CYS A 516 -2.75 15.92 -14.49
N ASP A 517 -2.92 15.34 -15.68
CA ASP A 517 -2.29 14.08 -16.06
C ASP A 517 -0.77 14.27 -16.26
N PHE A 518 -0.35 15.31 -16.98
CA PHE A 518 1.06 15.65 -17.10
C PHE A 518 1.72 15.95 -15.75
N LYS A 519 1.06 16.75 -14.90
CA LYS A 519 1.55 17.05 -13.54
C LYS A 519 1.66 15.79 -12.68
N ALA A 520 0.68 14.87 -12.73
CA ALA A 520 0.74 13.60 -12.02
C ALA A 520 1.91 12.71 -12.51
N LYS A 521 2.18 12.69 -13.82
CA LYS A 521 3.33 11.96 -14.39
C LYS A 521 4.67 12.54 -13.93
N ILE A 522 4.81 13.88 -13.86
CA ILE A 522 6.00 14.53 -13.29
C ILE A 522 6.18 14.12 -11.83
N PHE A 523 5.11 14.14 -11.05
CA PHE A 523 5.13 13.72 -9.64
C PHE A 523 5.65 12.28 -9.49
N VAL A 524 5.14 11.33 -10.29
CA VAL A 524 5.60 9.93 -10.29
C VAL A 524 7.06 9.82 -10.73
N ALA A 525 7.51 10.63 -11.70
CA ALA A 525 8.91 10.66 -12.11
C ALA A 525 9.84 11.16 -11.00
N LEU A 526 9.45 12.23 -10.29
CA LEU A 526 10.17 12.74 -9.11
C LEU A 526 10.17 11.71 -7.96
N MET A 527 9.09 10.95 -7.78
CA MET A 527 9.07 9.83 -6.84
C MET A 527 10.07 8.74 -7.23
N ALA A 528 10.20 8.41 -8.51
CA ALA A 528 11.18 7.44 -8.97
C ALA A 528 12.62 7.90 -8.74
N THR A 529 12.92 9.19 -8.95
CA THR A 529 14.26 9.75 -8.65
C THR A 529 14.56 9.75 -7.15
N MET A 530 13.56 10.04 -6.31
CA MET A 530 13.67 9.89 -4.85
C MET A 530 14.02 8.46 -4.45
N THR A 531 13.27 7.49 -4.95
CA THR A 531 13.53 6.07 -4.66
C THR A 531 14.92 5.65 -5.10
N LEU A 532 15.37 6.10 -6.27
CA LEU A 532 16.73 5.85 -6.75
C LEU A 532 17.76 6.38 -5.76
N LEU A 533 17.68 7.67 -5.40
CA LEU A 533 18.64 8.29 -4.48
C LEU A 533 18.64 7.64 -3.10
N LEU A 534 17.46 7.42 -2.52
CA LEU A 534 17.32 6.79 -1.21
C LEU A 534 17.82 5.34 -1.20
N SER A 535 17.64 4.58 -2.29
CA SER A 535 18.13 3.21 -2.38
C SER A 535 19.67 3.11 -2.41
N THR A 536 20.38 4.17 -2.80
CA THR A 536 21.86 4.24 -2.68
C THR A 536 22.34 4.21 -1.23
N LEU A 537 21.50 4.63 -0.28
CA LEU A 537 21.84 4.71 1.15
C LEU A 537 21.81 3.36 1.85
N VAL A 538 21.08 2.38 1.32
CA VAL A 538 20.87 1.08 1.98
C VAL A 538 22.21 0.38 2.23
N THR A 539 23.05 0.20 1.21
CA THR A 539 24.36 -0.47 1.36
C THR A 539 25.29 0.24 2.37
N PRO A 540 25.48 1.57 2.31
CA PRO A 540 26.15 2.36 3.35
C PRO A 540 25.61 2.15 4.76
N ILE A 541 24.28 2.26 4.94
CA ILE A 541 23.61 2.12 6.26
C ILE A 541 23.90 0.74 6.86
N TYR A 542 23.71 -0.32 6.07
CA TYR A 542 24.03 -1.69 6.49
C TYR A 542 25.53 -1.86 6.80
N THR A 543 26.41 -1.21 6.04
CA THR A 543 27.86 -1.28 6.27
C THR A 543 28.26 -0.59 7.57
N VAL A 544 27.70 0.59 7.88
CA VAL A 544 27.92 1.27 9.17
C VAL A 544 27.42 0.39 10.31
N LEU A 545 26.22 -0.18 10.18
CA LEU A 545 25.64 -1.04 11.20
C LEU A 545 26.53 -2.24 11.52
N LEU A 546 27.07 -2.91 10.51
CA LEU A 546 27.98 -4.05 10.72
C LEU A 546 29.36 -3.66 11.26
N ARG A 547 29.74 -2.38 11.19
CA ARG A 547 31.00 -1.85 11.74
C ARG A 547 30.85 -1.36 13.17
N CYS A 548 29.67 -0.85 13.56
CA CYS A 548 29.42 -0.36 14.91
C CYS A 548 28.98 -1.44 15.90
N VAL A 549 28.86 -2.69 15.46
CA VAL A 549 28.48 -3.84 16.28
C VAL A 549 29.61 -4.86 16.33
N ASP A 550 29.89 -5.38 17.54
CA ASP A 550 30.87 -6.42 17.79
C ASP A 550 30.57 -7.68 16.98
N LYS A 551 31.60 -8.43 16.60
CA LYS A 551 31.47 -9.61 15.72
C LYS A 551 30.46 -10.63 16.22
N GLU A 552 30.40 -10.83 17.54
CA GLU A 552 29.50 -11.78 18.21
C GLU A 552 28.03 -11.33 18.18
N ASP A 553 27.80 -10.02 18.09
CA ASP A 553 26.46 -9.42 18.18
C ASP A 553 25.86 -9.05 16.82
N LYS A 554 26.58 -9.23 15.70
CA LYS A 554 26.14 -8.74 14.38
C LYS A 554 24.78 -9.28 13.92
N THR A 555 24.53 -10.57 14.12
CA THR A 555 23.25 -11.22 13.77
C THR A 555 22.10 -10.66 14.59
N THR A 556 22.30 -10.51 15.90
CA THR A 556 21.35 -9.87 16.80
C THR A 556 21.13 -8.40 16.43
N GLY A 557 22.20 -7.69 16.09
CA GLY A 557 22.17 -6.29 15.65
C GLY A 557 21.36 -6.09 14.36
N VAL A 558 21.45 -6.99 13.40
CA VAL A 558 20.60 -6.96 12.19
C VAL A 558 19.14 -7.26 12.53
N ALA A 559 18.87 -8.24 13.39
CA ALA A 559 17.51 -8.58 13.81
C ALA A 559 16.83 -7.42 14.56
N VAL A 560 17.54 -6.78 15.49
CA VAL A 560 17.04 -5.61 16.24
C VAL A 560 16.78 -4.41 15.31
N MET A 561 17.59 -4.21 14.27
CA MET A 561 17.30 -3.20 13.24
C MET A 561 15.99 -3.49 12.52
N PHE A 562 15.74 -4.74 12.09
CA PHE A 562 14.47 -5.11 11.43
C PHE A 562 13.25 -4.95 12.34
N LEU A 563 13.40 -5.20 13.64
CA LEU A 563 12.36 -4.91 14.64
C LEU A 563 12.14 -3.40 14.77
N GLY A 564 13.22 -2.63 14.86
CA GLY A 564 13.22 -1.17 14.98
C GLY A 564 12.52 -0.48 13.81
N ILE A 565 12.86 -0.82 12.56
CA ILE A 565 12.24 -0.21 11.38
C ILE A 565 10.73 -0.49 11.29
N ARG A 566 10.26 -1.62 11.83
CA ARG A 566 8.83 -1.94 11.86
C ARG A 566 8.11 -1.16 12.95
N ALA A 567 8.66 -1.19 14.16
CA ALA A 567 8.09 -0.54 15.33
C ALA A 567 8.07 0.99 15.20
N LEU A 568 9.16 1.58 14.69
CA LEU A 568 9.36 3.03 14.64
C LEU A 568 9.06 3.64 13.26
N GLY A 569 9.11 2.84 12.20
CA GLY A 569 8.85 3.28 10.83
C GLY A 569 7.50 2.81 10.31
N LEU A 570 7.40 1.54 9.96
CA LEU A 570 6.28 1.01 9.16
C LEU A 570 4.92 0.96 9.88
N ILE A 571 4.89 0.77 11.20
CA ILE A 571 3.64 0.79 11.99
C ILE A 571 3.12 2.23 12.17
N PRO A 572 3.90 3.19 12.69
CA PRO A 572 3.39 4.54 12.92
C PRO A 572 3.20 5.36 11.63
N ALA A 573 3.94 5.07 10.56
CA ALA A 573 3.88 5.81 9.30
C ALA A 573 2.46 6.04 8.74
N PRO A 574 1.68 5.00 8.44
CA PRO A 574 0.34 5.21 7.91
C PRO A 574 -0.61 5.85 8.94
N ILE A 575 -0.45 5.55 10.23
CA ILE A 575 -1.31 6.13 11.28
C ILE A 575 -1.11 7.65 11.36
N ILE A 576 0.15 8.09 11.47
CA ILE A 576 0.49 9.51 11.59
C ILE A 576 0.16 10.26 10.28
N THR A 577 0.46 9.68 9.12
CA THR A 577 0.08 10.29 7.83
C THR A 577 -1.44 10.42 7.70
N GLY A 578 -2.21 9.42 8.16
CA GLY A 578 -3.66 9.51 8.22
C GLY A 578 -4.17 10.64 9.12
N MET A 579 -3.57 10.82 10.30
CA MET A 579 -3.91 11.94 11.20
C MET A 579 -3.61 13.31 10.58
N VAL A 580 -2.48 13.44 9.87
CA VAL A 580 -2.13 14.68 9.16
C VAL A 580 -3.15 14.97 8.05
N ILE A 581 -3.54 13.95 7.28
CA ILE A 581 -4.57 14.08 6.25
C ILE A 581 -5.90 14.53 6.87
N ASP A 582 -6.33 13.87 7.94
CA ASP A 582 -7.58 14.18 8.64
C ASP A 582 -7.61 15.63 9.17
N GLY A 583 -6.46 16.16 9.63
CA GLY A 583 -6.32 17.54 10.09
C GLY A 583 -6.54 18.62 9.02
N THR A 584 -6.59 18.24 7.73
CA THR A 584 -6.86 19.15 6.60
C THR A 584 -8.29 19.07 6.10
N CYS A 585 -9.16 18.31 6.78
CA CYS A 585 -10.55 18.15 6.40
C CYS A 585 -11.34 19.46 6.63
N LEU A 586 -12.01 19.95 5.58
CA LEU A 586 -12.94 21.08 5.65
C LEU A 586 -14.36 20.63 5.99
N ARG A 587 -14.76 19.48 5.44
CA ARG A 587 -16.11 18.94 5.62
C ARG A 587 -16.08 17.44 5.88
N TRP A 588 -16.52 17.07 7.08
CA TRP A 588 -16.79 15.68 7.44
C TRP A 588 -18.13 15.22 6.89
N SER A 589 -18.29 13.91 6.71
CA SER A 589 -19.57 13.31 6.36
C SER A 589 -20.67 13.57 7.41
N ASP A 590 -21.92 13.56 6.99
CA ASP A 590 -23.06 13.74 7.89
C ASP A 590 -23.20 12.48 8.77
N GLY A 591 -23.34 12.66 10.08
CA GLY A 591 -23.41 11.57 11.07
C GLY A 591 -22.96 11.99 12.47
N CYS A 592 -23.30 11.20 13.49
CA CYS A 592 -23.05 11.52 14.89
C CYS A 592 -21.70 11.01 15.44
N SER A 593 -20.91 10.28 14.63
CA SER A 593 -19.63 9.72 15.08
C SER A 593 -18.51 10.76 15.14
N GLU A 594 -17.55 10.58 16.04
CA GLU A 594 -16.32 11.39 16.07
C GLU A 594 -15.34 11.00 14.94
N ASN A 595 -15.39 9.75 14.46
CA ASN A 595 -14.41 9.17 13.52
C ASN A 595 -14.96 9.03 12.10
N ARG A 596 -15.33 10.14 11.48
CA ARG A 596 -15.97 10.18 10.15
C ARG A 596 -14.97 10.15 9.00
N HIS A 597 -15.43 9.81 7.79
CA HIS A 597 -14.65 10.07 6.57
C HIS A 597 -14.83 11.53 6.13
N CYS A 598 -13.77 12.09 5.55
CA CYS A 598 -13.78 13.45 5.03
C CYS A 598 -14.37 13.51 3.61
N LEU A 599 -15.28 14.44 3.38
CA LEU A 599 -15.90 14.69 2.07
C LEU A 599 -15.08 15.71 1.24
N GLU A 600 -14.43 16.66 1.91
CA GLU A 600 -13.70 17.73 1.26
C GLU A 600 -12.48 18.16 2.09
N TYR A 601 -11.32 18.15 1.45
CA TYR A 601 -10.04 18.56 2.03
C TYR A 601 -9.64 19.95 1.56
N ASP A 602 -8.98 20.73 2.41
CA ASP A 602 -8.29 21.92 1.97
C ASP A 602 -7.00 21.50 1.24
N ILE A 603 -7.01 21.66 -0.08
CA ILE A 603 -5.96 21.17 -0.98
C ILE A 603 -4.60 21.83 -0.70
N ILE A 604 -4.57 23.04 -0.12
CA ILE A 604 -3.32 23.75 0.14
C ILE A 604 -2.54 23.19 1.33
N PRO A 605 -3.11 23.07 2.54
CA PRO A 605 -2.46 22.39 3.67
C PRO A 605 -2.38 20.87 3.47
N PHE A 606 -3.21 20.27 2.60
CA PHE A 606 -3.10 18.85 2.26
C PHE A 606 -1.83 18.51 1.46
N ARG A 607 -1.34 19.43 0.63
CA ARG A 607 -0.08 19.30 -0.11
C ARG A 607 1.11 19.60 0.78
#